data_AF-A0A7R9YP78-F1
#
_entry.id   AF-A0A7R9YP78-F1
#
_cell.length_a   1.000
_cell.length_b   1.000
_cell.length_c   1.000
_cell.angle_alpha   90.00
_cell.angle_beta   90.00
_cell.angle_gamma   90.00
#
_symmetry.space_group_name_H-M   'P 1'
#
loop_
_entity.id
_entity.type
_entity.pdbx_description
1 polymer ?
#
loop_
_entity_poly.entity_id
_entity_poly.type
_entity_poly.pdbx_seq_one_letter_code
_entity_poly.pdbx_strand_id
1 'polypeptide(L)'
;MDSAIAAAERDAAAAALASSKAHEQLVVWTEGEKTVISQLQKIGKVIDSPEFAAVSSAFVQQHNDAFEFCDENKFEHTALHEQFVELMEKTILELAPQADMDTLVSNLPAFMEKRANAGDQEGTGHVIDFLLSLTDFDTFKQTMLASKHETSGSLELADAASSADTALGAISGQLQMNPAVAERANVLLQLGSQGDGSVAWKRLGEKAGAYTLDTTQIGADRFMRCNMVMQLPLEHALGAHCNWADPEFLRYDDVMCSKVEVLRNTHDGPVHDYVARMHLKLPGVMKFVPNIPKTLTMRSCVERDAPKPGSAIAIWTTWDVERDCADVGPNSFVRIAVLEDAGGGVTNFINVSRMPPVFPTWVASLFMSKTIVTNIQSTTIKYKKLKGL
;
A
#
# COMPACT_ATOMS: atom_id res chain seq x y z
N MET A 1 -8.64 25.03 34.69
CA MET A 1 -8.50 24.75 33.24
C MET A 1 -8.53 23.24 33.01
N ASP A 2 -7.75 22.47 33.77
CA ASP A 2 -7.67 20.99 33.65
C ASP A 2 -9.00 20.24 33.86
N SER A 3 -9.86 20.71 34.77
CA SER A 3 -11.17 20.10 34.99
C SER A 3 -12.15 20.28 33.82
N ALA A 4 -11.99 21.33 33.01
CA ALA A 4 -12.86 21.58 31.86
C ALA A 4 -12.43 20.75 30.65
N ILE A 5 -11.13 20.54 30.48
CA ILE A 5 -10.56 19.67 29.45
C ILE A 5 -10.95 18.21 29.72
N ALA A 6 -10.82 17.74 30.96
CA ALA A 6 -11.21 16.38 31.34
C ALA A 6 -12.72 16.11 31.26
N ALA A 7 -13.57 17.14 31.27
CA ALA A 7 -15.00 17.02 31.04
C ALA A 7 -15.29 16.92 29.53
N ALA A 8 -14.69 17.79 28.73
CA ALA A 8 -14.83 17.79 27.28
C ALA A 8 -14.32 16.47 26.64
N GLU A 9 -13.23 15.89 27.14
CA GLU A 9 -12.71 14.60 26.68
C GLU A 9 -13.66 13.44 26.99
N ARG A 10 -14.32 13.46 28.16
CA ARG A 10 -15.33 12.46 28.53
C ARG A 10 -16.58 12.56 27.67
N ASP A 11 -17.04 13.78 27.40
CA ASP A 11 -18.22 14.02 26.57
C ASP A 11 -17.94 13.65 25.10
N ALA A 12 -16.74 13.94 24.60
CA ALA A 12 -16.30 13.51 23.27
C ALA A 12 -16.19 11.98 23.15
N ALA A 13 -15.66 11.30 24.17
CA ALA A 13 -15.60 9.84 24.21
C ALA A 13 -16.99 9.20 24.28
N ALA A 14 -17.92 9.78 25.05
CA ALA A 14 -19.31 9.32 25.12
C ALA A 14 -20.05 9.54 23.80
N ALA A 15 -19.84 10.67 23.12
CA ALA A 15 -20.40 10.95 21.80
C ALA A 15 -19.83 10.02 20.72
N ALA A 16 -18.53 9.71 20.76
CA ALA A 16 -17.90 8.75 19.86
C ALA A 16 -18.42 7.32 20.08
N LEU A 17 -18.64 6.91 21.33
CA LEU A 17 -19.23 5.62 21.67
C LEU A 17 -20.71 5.54 21.24
N ALA A 18 -21.46 6.62 21.40
CA ALA A 18 -22.85 6.70 20.95
C ALA A 18 -22.95 6.68 19.41
N SER A 19 -22.06 7.36 18.70
CA SER A 19 -21.95 7.33 17.24
C SER A 19 -21.53 5.94 16.72
N SER A 20 -20.59 5.28 17.42
CA SER A 20 -20.19 3.90 17.11
C SER A 20 -21.33 2.91 17.31
N LYS A 21 -22.14 3.06 18.38
CA LYS A 21 -23.33 2.22 18.61
C LYS A 21 -24.48 2.55 17.66
N ALA A 22 -24.58 3.78 17.18
CA ALA A 22 -25.59 4.19 16.20
C ALA A 22 -25.28 3.68 14.78
N HIS A 23 -24.00 3.45 14.44
CA HIS A 23 -23.58 2.79 13.19
C HIS A 23 -23.73 1.26 13.22
N GLU A 24 -23.97 0.67 14.39
CA GLU A 24 -24.25 -0.75 14.56
C GLU A 24 -25.75 -1.06 14.35
N GLN A 25 -26.38 -0.38 13.38
CA GLN A 25 -27.67 -0.83 12.86
C GLN A 25 -27.42 -2.15 12.14
N LEU A 26 -27.72 -3.26 12.81
CA LEU A 26 -27.77 -4.59 12.19
C LEU A 26 -28.57 -4.50 10.90
N VAL A 27 -27.89 -4.62 9.75
CA VAL A 27 -28.56 -4.77 8.46
C VAL A 27 -29.29 -6.09 8.50
N VAL A 28 -30.62 -6.05 8.55
CA VAL A 28 -31.44 -7.27 8.55
C VAL A 28 -31.60 -7.72 7.10
N TRP A 29 -30.81 -8.74 6.72
CA TRP A 29 -30.90 -9.37 5.41
C TRP A 29 -32.17 -10.22 5.27
N THR A 30 -32.78 -10.18 4.10
CA THR A 30 -33.85 -11.10 3.69
C THR A 30 -33.30 -12.52 3.49
N GLU A 31 -34.17 -13.53 3.45
CA GLU A 31 -33.75 -14.91 3.20
C GLU A 31 -33.06 -15.10 1.84
N GLY A 32 -33.48 -14.35 0.80
CA GLY A 32 -32.80 -14.35 -0.50
C GLY A 32 -31.38 -13.77 -0.42
N GLU A 33 -31.19 -12.69 0.32
CA GLU A 33 -29.88 -12.04 0.51
C GLU A 33 -28.95 -12.89 1.37
N LYS A 34 -29.45 -13.49 2.47
CA LYS A 34 -28.68 -14.47 3.25
C LYS A 34 -28.23 -15.64 2.40
N THR A 35 -29.09 -16.07 1.47
CA THR A 35 -28.73 -17.12 0.51
C THR A 35 -27.60 -16.67 -0.39
N VAL A 36 -27.67 -15.48 -0.98
CA VAL A 36 -26.59 -14.88 -1.79
C VAL A 36 -25.28 -14.79 -1.01
N ILE A 37 -25.32 -14.26 0.22
CA ILE A 37 -24.15 -14.17 1.10
C ILE A 37 -23.55 -15.55 1.32
N SER A 38 -24.37 -16.56 1.63
CA SER A 38 -23.92 -17.93 1.83
C SER A 38 -23.26 -18.51 0.57
N GLN A 39 -23.81 -18.28 -0.62
CA GLN A 39 -23.20 -18.78 -1.86
C GLN A 39 -21.88 -18.06 -2.15
N LEU A 40 -21.81 -16.73 -2.00
CA LEU A 40 -20.57 -15.97 -2.17
C LEU A 40 -19.49 -16.41 -1.19
N GLN A 41 -19.84 -16.72 0.06
CA GLN A 41 -18.88 -17.25 1.04
C GLN A 41 -18.34 -18.63 0.65
N LYS A 42 -19.17 -19.50 0.05
CA LYS A 42 -18.71 -20.81 -0.47
C LYS A 42 -17.75 -20.63 -1.64
N ILE A 43 -18.06 -19.71 -2.56
CA ILE A 43 -17.20 -19.39 -3.69
C ILE A 43 -15.89 -18.75 -3.21
N GLY A 44 -15.95 -17.85 -2.23
CA GLY A 44 -14.75 -17.25 -1.62
C GLY A 44 -13.78 -18.29 -1.06
N LYS A 45 -14.29 -19.32 -0.38
CA LYS A 45 -13.46 -20.45 0.10
C LYS A 45 -12.77 -21.20 -1.03
N VAL A 46 -13.39 -21.28 -2.20
CA VAL A 46 -12.79 -21.91 -3.39
C VAL A 46 -11.73 -21.00 -3.98
N ILE A 47 -11.99 -19.71 -4.13
CA ILE A 47 -11.01 -18.74 -4.65
C ILE A 47 -9.76 -18.70 -3.75
N ASP A 48 -9.94 -18.78 -2.43
CA ASP A 48 -8.86 -18.81 -1.44
C ASP A 48 -8.14 -20.18 -1.37
N SER A 49 -8.62 -21.20 -2.10
CA SER A 49 -8.07 -22.55 -2.03
C SER A 49 -6.75 -22.68 -2.81
N PRO A 50 -5.77 -23.44 -2.28
CA PRO A 50 -4.54 -23.76 -3.03
C PRO A 50 -4.81 -24.44 -4.38
N GLU A 51 -5.86 -25.25 -4.47
CA GLU A 51 -6.27 -25.97 -5.68
C GLU A 51 -6.67 -25.01 -6.79
N PHE A 52 -7.50 -24.00 -6.48
CA PHE A 52 -7.88 -22.97 -7.43
C PHE A 52 -6.67 -22.12 -7.88
N ALA A 53 -5.83 -21.71 -6.92
CA ALA A 53 -4.61 -20.95 -7.22
C ALA A 53 -3.64 -21.72 -8.14
N ALA A 54 -3.54 -23.05 -7.96
CA ALA A 54 -2.70 -23.90 -8.80
C ALA A 54 -3.20 -23.95 -10.25
N VAL A 55 -4.52 -24.06 -10.47
CA VAL A 55 -5.11 -24.06 -11.83
C VAL A 55 -4.87 -22.73 -12.53
N SER A 56 -5.13 -21.61 -11.84
CA SER A 56 -4.90 -20.27 -12.39
C SER A 56 -3.41 -20.05 -12.72
N SER A 57 -2.51 -20.40 -11.79
CA SER A 57 -1.06 -20.26 -11.99
C SER A 57 -0.55 -21.11 -13.16
N ALA A 58 -1.05 -22.34 -13.31
CA ALA A 58 -0.65 -23.22 -14.41
C ALA A 58 -1.04 -22.65 -15.78
N PHE A 59 -2.26 -22.12 -15.90
CA PHE A 59 -2.71 -21.47 -17.14
C PHE A 59 -1.85 -20.25 -17.47
N VAL A 60 -1.61 -19.40 -16.47
CA VAL A 60 -0.81 -18.18 -16.65
C VAL A 60 0.62 -18.54 -17.06
N GLN A 61 1.26 -19.51 -16.41
CA GLN A 61 2.60 -19.96 -16.77
C GLN A 61 2.69 -20.55 -18.18
N GLN A 62 1.64 -21.24 -18.63
CA GLN A 62 1.59 -21.86 -19.95
C GLN A 62 1.44 -20.83 -21.08
N HIS A 63 0.80 -19.69 -20.82
CA HIS A 63 0.38 -18.75 -21.85
C HIS A 63 1.02 -17.35 -21.74
N ASN A 64 1.78 -17.06 -20.68
CA ASN A 64 2.40 -15.75 -20.47
C ASN A 64 3.30 -15.31 -21.64
N ASP A 65 3.98 -16.22 -22.33
CA ASP A 65 4.89 -15.92 -23.43
C ASP A 65 4.21 -15.25 -24.62
N ALA A 66 2.90 -15.47 -24.82
CA ALA A 66 2.11 -14.83 -25.87
C ALA A 66 1.90 -13.32 -25.67
N PHE A 67 2.18 -12.81 -24.47
CA PHE A 67 1.99 -11.41 -24.10
C PHE A 67 3.28 -10.59 -24.23
N GLU A 68 3.16 -9.34 -24.67
CA GLU A 68 4.27 -8.40 -24.88
C GLU A 68 4.03 -7.11 -24.09
N PHE A 69 5.11 -6.44 -23.66
CA PHE A 69 5.06 -5.16 -22.94
C PHE A 69 4.80 -3.99 -23.90
N CYS A 70 3.73 -4.10 -24.70
CA CYS A 70 3.27 -3.05 -25.59
C CYS A 70 1.77 -2.82 -25.42
N ASP A 71 1.31 -1.63 -25.80
CA ASP A 71 -0.09 -1.24 -25.68
C ASP A 71 -0.98 -1.98 -26.69
N GLU A 72 -0.40 -2.48 -27.79
CA GLU A 72 -1.15 -3.20 -28.83
C GLU A 72 -1.55 -4.61 -28.37
N ASN A 73 -2.84 -4.93 -28.49
CA ASN A 73 -3.38 -6.25 -28.16
C ASN A 73 -3.39 -7.13 -29.41
N LYS A 74 -2.90 -8.36 -29.29
CA LYS A 74 -2.97 -9.36 -30.36
C LYS A 74 -4.33 -10.06 -30.31
N PHE A 75 -4.84 -10.47 -31.47
CA PHE A 75 -6.10 -11.21 -31.57
C PHE A 75 -6.11 -12.50 -30.72
N GLU A 76 -4.95 -13.14 -30.55
CA GLU A 76 -4.81 -14.33 -29.70
C GLU A 76 -5.04 -14.04 -28.21
N HIS A 77 -4.84 -12.79 -27.75
CA HIS A 77 -5.04 -12.43 -26.35
C HIS A 77 -6.51 -12.55 -25.94
N THR A 78 -7.44 -12.15 -26.82
CA THR A 78 -8.89 -12.30 -26.56
C THR A 78 -9.29 -13.76 -26.45
N ALA A 79 -8.80 -14.61 -27.35
CA ALA A 79 -9.10 -16.05 -27.31
C ALA A 79 -8.52 -16.73 -26.06
N LEU A 80 -7.35 -16.28 -25.59
CA LEU A 80 -6.76 -16.76 -24.33
C LEU A 80 -7.54 -16.27 -23.10
N HIS A 81 -8.07 -15.04 -23.15
CA HIS A 81 -8.91 -14.52 -22.07
C HIS A 81 -10.22 -15.29 -21.94
N GLU A 82 -10.89 -15.58 -23.05
CA GLU A 82 -12.11 -16.42 -23.08
C GLU A 82 -11.83 -17.82 -22.50
N GLN A 83 -10.74 -18.46 -22.92
CA GLN A 83 -10.31 -19.75 -22.37
C GLN A 83 -10.01 -19.69 -20.87
N PHE A 84 -9.40 -18.60 -20.40
CA PHE A 84 -9.13 -18.40 -18.98
C PHE A 84 -10.43 -18.27 -18.18
N VAL A 85 -11.38 -17.46 -18.66
CA VAL A 85 -12.68 -17.28 -18.03
C VAL A 85 -13.42 -18.62 -17.94
N GLU A 86 -13.51 -19.36 -19.05
CA GLU A 86 -14.15 -20.67 -19.08
C GLU A 86 -13.50 -21.67 -18.11
N LEU A 87 -12.16 -21.67 -18.03
CA LEU A 87 -11.41 -22.50 -17.10
C LEU A 87 -11.72 -22.14 -15.64
N MET A 88 -11.73 -20.85 -15.30
CA MET A 88 -12.02 -20.39 -13.94
C MET A 88 -13.46 -20.68 -13.54
N GLU A 89 -14.42 -20.43 -14.43
CA GLU A 89 -15.84 -20.75 -14.20
C GLU A 89 -16.05 -22.23 -13.93
N LYS A 90 -15.48 -23.09 -14.78
CA LYS A 90 -15.54 -24.54 -14.61
C LYS A 90 -14.90 -24.97 -13.29
N THR A 91 -13.74 -24.41 -12.94
CA THR A 91 -13.03 -24.74 -11.70
C THR A 91 -13.85 -24.33 -10.48
N ILE A 92 -14.51 -23.17 -10.50
CA ILE A 92 -15.40 -22.72 -9.43
C ILE A 92 -16.57 -23.68 -9.27
N LEU A 93 -17.22 -24.09 -10.36
CA LEU A 93 -18.34 -25.03 -10.33
C LEU A 93 -17.93 -26.41 -9.79
N GLU A 94 -16.75 -26.91 -10.16
CA GLU A 94 -16.23 -28.20 -9.72
C GLU A 94 -15.82 -28.19 -8.24
N LEU A 95 -15.18 -27.11 -7.77
CA LEU A 95 -14.70 -26.98 -6.39
C LEU A 95 -15.75 -26.46 -5.41
N ALA A 96 -16.82 -25.82 -5.91
CA ALA A 96 -17.97 -25.36 -5.11
C ALA A 96 -19.27 -26.11 -5.46
N PRO A 97 -19.34 -27.46 -5.38
CA PRO A 97 -20.55 -28.20 -5.78
C PRO A 97 -21.77 -27.92 -4.88
N GLN A 98 -21.53 -27.30 -3.72
CA GLN A 98 -22.55 -26.89 -2.76
C GLN A 98 -23.06 -25.45 -3.00
N ALA A 99 -22.46 -24.73 -3.96
CA ALA A 99 -22.89 -23.39 -4.33
C ALA A 99 -24.05 -23.49 -5.33
N ASP A 100 -25.18 -22.89 -4.97
CA ASP A 100 -26.32 -22.79 -5.87
C ASP A 100 -26.16 -21.53 -6.73
N MET A 101 -25.59 -21.72 -7.92
CA MET A 101 -25.30 -20.63 -8.85
C MET A 101 -26.57 -20.00 -9.44
N ASP A 102 -27.62 -20.78 -9.67
CA ASP A 102 -28.89 -20.28 -10.20
C ASP A 102 -29.56 -19.33 -9.22
N THR A 103 -29.57 -19.71 -7.94
CA THR A 103 -30.07 -18.85 -6.86
C THR A 103 -29.17 -17.64 -6.63
N LEU A 104 -27.84 -17.79 -6.75
CA LEU A 104 -26.92 -16.66 -6.67
C LEU A 104 -27.20 -15.64 -7.77
N VAL A 105 -27.19 -16.05 -9.05
CA VAL A 105 -27.35 -15.15 -10.20
C VAL A 105 -28.69 -14.44 -10.19
N SER A 106 -29.78 -15.14 -9.84
CA SER A 106 -31.12 -14.54 -9.79
C SER A 106 -31.29 -13.47 -8.71
N ASN A 107 -30.57 -13.58 -7.59
CA ASN A 107 -30.71 -12.67 -6.45
C ASN A 107 -29.56 -11.64 -6.34
N LEU A 108 -28.46 -11.83 -7.07
CA LEU A 108 -27.28 -10.97 -7.02
C LEU A 108 -27.56 -9.49 -7.37
N PRO A 109 -28.39 -9.15 -8.39
CA PRO A 109 -28.66 -7.74 -8.71
C PRO A 109 -29.33 -6.98 -7.55
N ALA A 110 -30.35 -7.58 -6.93
CA ALA A 110 -31.06 -6.98 -5.80
C ALA A 110 -30.15 -6.87 -4.55
N PHE A 111 -29.28 -7.86 -4.35
CA PHE A 111 -28.27 -7.82 -3.29
C PHE A 111 -27.26 -6.67 -3.49
N MET A 112 -26.76 -6.48 -4.71
CA MET A 112 -25.78 -5.44 -5.04
C MET A 112 -26.31 -4.02 -4.84
N GLU A 113 -27.57 -3.76 -5.20
CA GLU A 113 -28.21 -2.45 -5.04
C GLU A 113 -28.32 -2.03 -3.56
N LYS A 114 -28.67 -2.97 -2.67
CA LYS A 114 -28.74 -2.70 -1.23
C LYS A 114 -27.36 -2.64 -0.57
N ARG A 115 -26.43 -3.49 -1.00
CA ARG A 115 -25.05 -3.49 -0.52
C ARG A 115 -24.34 -2.15 -0.76
N ALA A 116 -24.61 -1.48 -1.88
CA ALA A 116 -24.08 -0.14 -2.16
C ALA A 116 -24.43 0.89 -1.07
N ASN A 117 -25.57 0.70 -0.39
CA ASN A 117 -26.04 1.58 0.69
C ASN A 117 -25.57 1.14 2.10
N ALA A 118 -25.27 -0.15 2.29
CA ALA A 118 -24.96 -0.76 3.59
C ALA A 118 -23.46 -1.02 3.84
N GLY A 119 -22.62 -0.99 2.80
CA GLY A 119 -21.20 -1.37 2.88
C GLY A 119 -20.98 -2.89 2.89
N ASP A 120 -19.71 -3.32 3.00
CA ASP A 120 -19.32 -4.74 2.93
C ASP A 120 -19.29 -5.44 4.30
N GLN A 121 -20.40 -5.37 5.05
CA GLN A 121 -20.45 -5.91 6.42
C GLN A 121 -20.25 -7.44 6.48
N GLU A 122 -20.60 -8.16 5.41
CA GLU A 122 -20.58 -9.63 5.34
C GLU A 122 -19.30 -10.21 4.73
N GLY A 123 -18.35 -9.32 4.35
CA GLY A 123 -17.06 -9.71 3.77
C GLY A 123 -17.17 -10.46 2.43
N THR A 124 -18.26 -10.30 1.68
CA THR A 124 -18.45 -10.95 0.37
C THR A 124 -17.97 -10.09 -0.80
N GLY A 125 -17.54 -8.86 -0.53
CA GLY A 125 -17.10 -7.93 -1.55
C GLY A 125 -15.92 -8.36 -2.37
N HIS A 126 -14.88 -8.82 -1.70
CA HIS A 126 -13.68 -9.30 -2.37
C HIS A 126 -13.98 -10.46 -3.34
N VAL A 127 -14.96 -11.31 -3.03
CA VAL A 127 -15.39 -12.40 -3.92
C VAL A 127 -16.02 -11.84 -5.19
N ILE A 128 -16.92 -10.86 -5.07
CA ILE A 128 -17.55 -10.23 -6.23
C ILE A 128 -16.52 -9.47 -7.06
N ASP A 129 -15.65 -8.69 -6.41
CA ASP A 129 -14.58 -7.94 -7.08
C ASP A 129 -13.66 -8.89 -7.85
N PHE A 130 -13.31 -10.04 -7.26
CA PHE A 130 -12.54 -11.08 -7.92
C PHE A 130 -13.28 -11.65 -9.15
N LEU A 131 -14.54 -12.05 -9.00
CA LEU A 131 -15.33 -12.61 -10.10
C LEU A 131 -15.47 -11.61 -11.26
N LEU A 132 -15.66 -10.32 -10.96
CA LEU A 132 -15.70 -9.28 -11.98
C LEU A 132 -14.34 -9.10 -12.66
N SER A 133 -13.25 -9.18 -11.91
CA SER A 133 -11.88 -9.08 -12.46
C SER A 133 -11.53 -10.19 -13.44
N LEU A 134 -12.18 -11.37 -13.36
CA LEU A 134 -12.01 -12.42 -14.35
C LEU A 134 -12.49 -11.98 -15.75
N THR A 135 -13.54 -11.16 -15.80
CA THR A 135 -14.12 -10.66 -17.05
C THR A 135 -13.41 -9.42 -17.59
N ASP A 136 -12.49 -8.85 -16.81
CA ASP A 136 -11.71 -7.68 -17.21
C ASP A 136 -10.44 -8.11 -17.95
N PHE A 137 -10.42 -7.81 -19.25
CA PHE A 137 -9.29 -8.13 -20.12
C PHE A 137 -7.99 -7.43 -19.67
N ASP A 138 -8.07 -6.20 -19.17
CA ASP A 138 -6.87 -5.46 -18.76
C ASP A 138 -6.23 -6.10 -17.52
N THR A 139 -7.05 -6.48 -16.53
CA THR A 139 -6.58 -7.23 -15.35
C THR A 139 -5.95 -8.58 -15.74
N PHE A 140 -6.56 -9.29 -16.70
CA PHE A 140 -6.02 -10.54 -17.24
C PHE A 140 -4.65 -10.34 -17.93
N LYS A 141 -4.54 -9.34 -18.83
CA LYS A 141 -3.30 -8.98 -19.52
C LYS A 141 -2.18 -8.65 -18.52
N GLN A 142 -2.48 -7.85 -17.49
CA GLN A 142 -1.50 -7.50 -16.45
C GLN A 142 -1.03 -8.74 -15.68
N THR A 143 -1.91 -9.69 -15.41
CA THR A 143 -1.55 -10.95 -14.74
C THR A 143 -0.58 -11.79 -15.59
N MET A 144 -0.83 -11.87 -16.90
CA MET A 144 0.06 -12.56 -17.84
C MET A 144 1.44 -11.90 -17.92
N LEU A 145 1.48 -10.57 -18.04
CA LEU A 145 2.73 -9.80 -18.08
C LEU A 145 3.53 -9.91 -16.78
N ALA A 146 2.85 -9.89 -15.62
CA ALA A 146 3.49 -10.08 -14.31
C ALA A 146 4.18 -11.45 -14.23
N SER A 147 3.51 -12.52 -14.66
CA SER A 147 4.11 -13.86 -14.70
C SER A 147 5.24 -13.99 -15.71
N LYS A 148 5.13 -13.34 -16.88
CA LYS A 148 6.22 -13.30 -17.86
C LYS A 148 7.45 -12.60 -17.28
N HIS A 149 7.26 -11.50 -16.56
CA HIS A 149 8.34 -10.79 -15.87
C HIS A 149 9.03 -11.67 -14.82
N GLU A 150 8.26 -12.44 -14.04
CA GLU A 150 8.81 -13.39 -13.04
C GLU A 150 9.60 -14.54 -13.69
N THR A 151 9.15 -15.04 -14.85
CA THR A 151 9.74 -16.20 -15.53
C THR A 151 10.98 -15.82 -16.36
N SER A 152 10.96 -14.66 -17.01
CA SER A 152 12.02 -14.21 -17.92
C SER A 152 13.18 -13.53 -17.21
N GLY A 153 12.99 -13.02 -15.98
CA GLY A 153 14.02 -12.28 -15.25
C GLY A 153 14.59 -11.05 -15.99
N SER A 154 13.99 -10.66 -17.12
CA SER A 154 14.54 -9.69 -18.06
C SER A 154 13.85 -8.34 -17.89
N LEU A 155 14.63 -7.36 -17.45
CA LEU A 155 14.30 -5.94 -17.45
C LEU A 155 14.29 -5.43 -18.91
N GLU A 156 13.18 -5.59 -19.61
CA GLU A 156 12.89 -4.74 -20.77
C GLU A 156 11.93 -3.64 -20.32
N LEU A 157 12.53 -2.52 -19.88
CA LEU A 157 11.86 -1.24 -19.77
C LEU A 157 11.33 -0.86 -21.15
N ALA A 158 10.01 -0.89 -21.32
CA ALA A 158 9.37 -0.36 -22.51
C ALA A 158 9.60 1.15 -22.58
N ASP A 159 10.31 1.54 -23.63
CA ASP A 159 10.65 2.89 -24.04
C ASP A 159 9.40 3.72 -24.33
N ALA A 160 9.18 4.78 -23.54
CA ALA A 160 8.32 5.91 -23.90
C ALA A 160 8.84 7.20 -23.26
N ALA A 161 10.12 7.51 -23.46
CA ALA A 161 10.67 8.82 -23.13
C ALA A 161 11.68 9.27 -24.21
N SER A 162 11.18 9.70 -25.37
CA SER A 162 11.98 10.57 -26.24
C SER A 162 11.78 12.02 -25.83
N SER A 163 12.77 12.64 -25.18
CA SER A 163 13.65 13.63 -25.84
C SER A 163 14.29 14.63 -24.86
N ALA A 164 15.62 14.75 -25.03
CA ALA A 164 16.51 15.89 -24.76
C ALA A 164 16.88 16.17 -23.27
N ASP A 165 18.08 15.74 -22.86
CA ASP A 165 19.35 16.52 -22.83
C ASP A 165 19.38 17.53 -21.66
N THR A 166 20.36 17.52 -20.74
CA THR A 166 21.79 17.66 -21.03
C THR A 166 22.63 17.43 -19.76
N ALA A 167 23.84 16.89 -19.96
CA ALA A 167 25.08 17.10 -19.20
C ALA A 167 25.28 16.46 -17.81
N LEU A 168 25.86 15.26 -17.85
CA LEU A 168 26.88 14.80 -16.90
C LEU A 168 27.98 15.85 -16.68
N GLY A 169 28.24 16.19 -15.42
CA GLY A 169 29.49 16.75 -14.94
C GLY A 169 29.94 15.94 -13.71
N ALA A 170 31.07 15.24 -13.84
CA ALA A 170 31.65 14.38 -12.81
C ALA A 170 32.03 15.14 -11.52
N ILE A 171 31.92 14.49 -10.36
CA ILE A 171 33.02 14.25 -9.38
C ILE A 171 32.43 13.63 -8.08
N SER A 172 33.20 12.67 -7.56
CA SER A 172 33.12 12.02 -6.23
C SER A 172 32.26 10.76 -6.17
N GLY A 173 32.86 9.70 -5.61
CA GLY A 173 32.30 8.34 -5.47
C GLY A 173 31.15 8.25 -4.48
N GLN A 174 30.14 9.10 -4.66
CA GLN A 174 28.87 9.04 -3.94
C GLN A 174 28.13 7.78 -4.39
N LEU A 175 27.51 7.09 -3.43
CA LEU A 175 26.48 6.11 -3.71
C LEU A 175 25.43 6.77 -4.62
N GLN A 176 25.55 6.58 -5.94
CA GLN A 176 24.55 7.08 -6.85
C GLN A 176 23.25 6.36 -6.49
N MET A 177 22.26 7.13 -6.05
CA MET A 177 20.88 6.65 -6.04
C MET A 177 20.62 6.09 -7.43
N ASN A 178 20.16 4.84 -7.49
CA ASN A 178 19.78 4.23 -8.76
C ASN A 178 18.88 5.24 -9.51
N PRO A 179 19.19 5.59 -10.78
CA PRO A 179 18.44 6.60 -11.53
C PRO A 179 16.92 6.39 -11.47
N ALA A 180 16.46 5.13 -11.47
CA ALA A 180 15.04 4.79 -11.37
C ALA A 180 14.43 5.09 -9.99
N VAL A 181 15.24 5.15 -8.92
CA VAL A 181 14.80 5.58 -7.59
C VAL A 181 14.77 7.10 -7.51
N ALA A 182 15.75 7.80 -8.09
CA ALA A 182 15.77 9.26 -8.16
C ALA A 182 14.61 9.81 -9.01
N GLU A 183 14.32 9.17 -10.14
CA GLU A 183 13.18 9.54 -11.00
C GLU A 183 11.83 9.32 -10.29
N ARG A 184 11.62 8.13 -9.69
CA ARG A 184 10.44 7.85 -8.86
C ARG A 184 10.35 8.83 -7.70
N ALA A 185 11.48 9.27 -7.15
CA ALA A 185 11.52 10.24 -6.10
C ALA A 185 11.10 11.63 -6.53
N ASN A 186 11.55 12.08 -7.69
CA ASN A 186 11.11 13.34 -8.28
C ASN A 186 9.60 13.34 -8.56
N VAL A 187 9.04 12.24 -9.08
CA VAL A 187 7.58 12.11 -9.26
C VAL A 187 6.86 12.24 -7.92
N LEU A 188 7.29 11.50 -6.89
CA LEU A 188 6.68 11.56 -5.57
C LEU A 188 6.83 12.92 -4.89
N LEU A 189 7.96 13.61 -5.09
CA LEU A 189 8.18 14.98 -4.61
C LEU A 189 7.25 15.97 -5.31
N GLN A 190 7.10 15.87 -6.63
CA GLN A 190 6.14 16.68 -7.39
C GLN A 190 4.72 16.45 -6.86
N LEU A 191 4.32 15.19 -6.66
CA LEU A 191 3.03 14.83 -6.06
C LEU A 191 2.84 15.35 -4.64
N GLY A 192 3.91 15.38 -3.84
CA GLY A 192 3.90 15.97 -2.51
C GLY A 192 3.67 17.48 -2.54
N SER A 193 4.26 18.17 -3.53
CA SER A 193 4.24 19.63 -3.67
C SER A 193 3.01 20.21 -4.39
N GLN A 194 2.33 19.44 -5.25
CA GLN A 194 1.22 19.94 -6.05
C GLN A 194 -0.09 20.03 -5.24
N GLY A 195 -0.56 21.27 -5.08
CA GLY A 195 -1.91 21.62 -4.64
C GLY A 195 -2.73 22.32 -5.74
N ASP A 196 -2.30 22.28 -7.01
CA ASP A 196 -2.79 23.18 -8.08
C ASP A 196 -3.98 22.65 -8.90
N GLY A 197 -4.56 21.51 -8.52
CA GLY A 197 -5.75 20.95 -9.18
C GLY A 197 -5.49 20.01 -10.36
N SER A 198 -4.24 19.80 -10.77
CA SER A 198 -3.89 18.80 -11.80
C SER A 198 -4.03 17.34 -11.33
N VAL A 199 -3.81 17.08 -10.05
CA VAL A 199 -3.99 15.75 -9.42
C VAL A 199 -5.09 15.82 -8.37
N ALA A 200 -6.17 15.07 -8.61
CA ALA A 200 -7.35 15.04 -7.74
C ALA A 200 -7.09 14.18 -6.48
N TRP A 201 -6.47 14.79 -5.46
CA TRP A 201 -6.33 14.17 -4.14
C TRP A 201 -7.69 14.04 -3.44
N LYS A 202 -8.05 12.81 -3.07
CA LYS A 202 -9.21 12.50 -2.24
C LYS A 202 -8.81 12.42 -0.77
N ARG A 203 -9.42 13.28 0.06
CA ARG A 203 -9.25 13.27 1.51
C ARG A 203 -9.79 11.98 2.11
N LEU A 204 -8.93 11.23 2.81
CA LEU A 204 -9.30 10.03 3.57
C LEU A 204 -9.54 10.33 5.05
N GLY A 205 -8.86 11.33 5.59
CA GLY A 205 -9.05 11.73 6.98
C GLY A 205 -8.26 12.98 7.34
N GLU A 206 -8.69 13.65 8.39
CA GLU A 206 -7.98 14.80 8.94
C GLU A 206 -8.19 14.91 10.45
N LYS A 207 -7.21 15.54 11.10
CA LYS A 207 -7.37 16.10 12.43
C LYS A 207 -6.69 17.45 12.43
N ALA A 208 -7.49 18.51 12.61
CA ALA A 208 -7.02 19.90 12.56
C ALA A 208 -5.77 20.10 13.45
N GLY A 209 -4.73 20.70 12.87
CA GLY A 209 -3.45 20.95 13.54
C GLY A 209 -2.58 19.72 13.83
N ALA A 210 -3.01 18.52 13.44
CA ALA A 210 -2.26 17.28 13.65
C ALA A 210 -1.86 16.63 12.33
N TYR A 211 -2.83 16.25 11.49
CA TYR A 211 -2.53 15.58 10.22
C TYR A 211 -3.64 15.72 9.18
N THR A 212 -3.27 15.52 7.91
CA THR A 212 -4.18 15.24 6.79
C THR A 212 -3.71 13.99 6.07
N LEU A 213 -4.66 13.14 5.67
CA LEU A 213 -4.39 11.95 4.88
C LEU A 213 -5.19 12.01 3.58
N ASP A 214 -4.49 11.96 2.45
CA ASP A 214 -5.06 12.01 1.12
C ASP A 214 -4.66 10.77 0.32
N THR A 215 -5.44 10.43 -0.69
CA THR A 215 -5.12 9.41 -1.69
C THR A 215 -5.34 9.95 -3.09
N THR A 216 -4.59 9.45 -4.06
CA THR A 216 -4.81 9.72 -5.48
C THR A 216 -4.46 8.49 -6.31
N GLN A 217 -4.88 8.48 -7.57
CA GLN A 217 -4.56 7.44 -8.52
C GLN A 217 -3.97 8.08 -9.77
N ILE A 218 -2.85 7.53 -10.26
CA ILE A 218 -2.14 7.99 -11.45
C ILE A 218 -1.79 6.73 -12.26
N GLY A 219 -2.42 6.58 -13.43
CA GLY A 219 -2.37 5.33 -14.18
C GLY A 219 -2.90 4.15 -13.34
N ALA A 220 -2.16 3.05 -13.32
CA ALA A 220 -2.46 1.87 -12.50
C ALA A 220 -2.08 2.04 -11.02
N ASP A 221 -1.29 3.07 -10.69
CA ASP A 221 -0.72 3.23 -9.37
C ASP A 221 -1.58 4.10 -8.47
N ARG A 222 -1.70 3.65 -7.22
CA ARG A 222 -2.36 4.42 -6.17
C ARG A 222 -1.31 5.00 -5.24
N PHE A 223 -1.48 6.27 -4.89
CA PHE A 223 -0.57 7.00 -4.03
C PHE A 223 -1.34 7.51 -2.82
N MET A 224 -0.65 7.52 -1.69
CA MET A 224 -1.16 8.09 -0.45
C MET A 224 -0.23 9.19 0.00
N ARG A 225 -0.80 10.29 0.48
CA ARG A 225 -0.07 11.40 1.10
C ARG A 225 -0.53 11.61 2.53
N CYS A 226 0.40 11.63 3.47
CA CYS A 226 0.17 11.99 4.86
C CYS A 226 0.98 13.26 5.16
N ASN A 227 0.30 14.35 5.50
CA ASN A 227 0.94 15.54 6.05
C ASN A 227 0.70 15.56 7.55
N MET A 228 1.74 15.72 8.35
CA MET A 228 1.66 15.71 9.81
C MET A 228 2.57 16.76 10.41
N VAL A 229 2.14 17.35 11.52
CA VAL A 229 2.98 18.21 12.37
C VAL A 229 3.52 17.38 13.52
N MET A 230 4.83 17.15 13.53
CA MET A 230 5.51 16.42 14.60
C MET A 230 6.07 17.38 15.62
N GLN A 231 5.72 17.19 16.89
CA GLN A 231 6.23 17.99 18.01
C GLN A 231 7.68 17.60 18.37
N LEU A 232 8.56 17.44 17.37
CA LEU A 232 9.96 17.09 17.52
C LEU A 232 10.81 18.05 16.67
N PRO A 233 11.99 18.47 17.15
CA PRO A 233 12.99 19.10 16.30
C PRO A 233 13.40 18.16 15.17
N LEU A 234 13.84 18.71 14.03
CA LEU A 234 14.13 17.96 12.80
C LEU A 234 15.05 16.75 13.03
N GLU A 235 16.12 16.92 13.81
CA GLU A 235 17.06 15.84 14.13
C GLU A 235 16.41 14.65 14.85
N HIS A 236 15.50 14.94 15.78
CA HIS A 236 14.78 13.91 16.52
C HIS A 236 13.67 13.29 15.69
N ALA A 237 13.04 14.07 14.82
CA ALA A 237 12.09 13.57 13.84
C ALA A 237 12.75 12.56 12.87
N LEU A 238 13.94 12.89 12.34
CA LEU A 238 14.74 11.98 11.53
C LEU A 238 15.15 10.73 12.31
N GLY A 239 15.64 10.90 13.54
CA GLY A 239 15.99 9.77 14.40
C GLY A 239 14.82 8.84 14.67
N ALA A 240 13.63 9.38 14.95
CA ALA A 240 12.46 8.59 15.29
C ALA A 240 11.88 7.79 14.11
N HIS A 241 11.91 8.35 12.90
CA HIS A 241 11.16 7.81 11.75
C HIS A 241 12.03 7.35 10.58
N CYS A 242 13.30 7.75 10.51
CA CYS A 242 14.17 7.50 9.37
C CYS A 242 15.46 6.75 9.72
N ASN A 243 15.76 6.53 11.00
CA ASN A 243 16.98 5.85 11.44
C ASN A 243 16.69 4.43 11.99
N TRP A 244 16.64 3.44 11.11
CA TRP A 244 16.46 2.04 11.50
C TRP A 244 17.73 1.39 12.05
N ALA A 245 18.87 2.06 11.94
CA ALA A 245 20.13 1.59 12.49
C ALA A 245 20.31 1.96 13.97
N ASP A 246 19.41 2.74 14.55
CA ASP A 246 19.38 2.99 16.00
C ASP A 246 19.19 1.65 16.74
N PRO A 247 20.14 1.21 17.58
CA PRO A 247 19.98 -0.01 18.37
C PRO A 247 18.74 0.04 19.29
N GLU A 248 18.25 1.24 19.61
CA GLU A 248 17.06 1.44 20.41
C GLU A 248 15.76 1.50 19.60
N PHE A 249 15.83 1.37 18.26
CA PHE A 249 14.67 1.50 17.36
C PHE A 249 13.45 0.70 17.82
N LEU A 250 13.66 -0.58 18.13
CA LEU A 250 12.60 -1.49 18.59
C LEU A 250 12.00 -1.11 19.96
N ARG A 251 12.64 -0.23 20.74
CA ARG A 251 12.09 0.26 22.02
C ARG A 251 11.00 1.30 21.81
N TYR A 252 10.98 1.97 20.65
CA TYR A 252 9.98 2.99 20.32
C TYR A 252 9.11 2.66 19.10
N ASP A 253 9.49 1.69 18.26
CA ASP A 253 8.65 1.13 17.19
C ASP A 253 8.41 -0.39 17.37
N ASP A 254 7.66 -0.74 18.42
CA ASP A 254 7.26 -2.12 18.77
C ASP A 254 5.96 -2.59 18.08
N VAL A 255 5.37 -1.71 17.26
CA VAL A 255 4.08 -1.91 16.61
C VAL A 255 4.28 -2.60 15.26
N MET A 256 5.19 -2.08 14.43
CA MET A 256 5.34 -2.53 13.04
C MET A 256 6.36 -3.64 12.87
N CYS A 257 7.40 -3.68 13.70
CA CYS A 257 8.50 -4.62 13.57
C CYS A 257 8.74 -5.38 14.88
N SER A 258 9.03 -6.68 14.76
CA SER A 258 9.49 -7.52 15.88
C SER A 258 11.02 -7.58 15.96
N LYS A 259 11.70 -7.37 14.84
CA LYS A 259 13.16 -7.39 14.72
C LYS A 259 13.59 -6.56 13.51
N VAL A 260 14.74 -5.90 13.60
CA VAL A 260 15.41 -5.22 12.49
C VAL A 260 16.85 -5.71 12.42
N GLU A 261 17.28 -6.14 11.23
CA GLU A 261 18.64 -6.56 10.93
C GLU A 261 19.25 -5.56 9.96
N VAL A 262 20.19 -4.74 10.42
CA VAL A 262 20.91 -3.81 9.55
C VAL A 262 21.95 -4.59 8.75
N LEU A 263 21.77 -4.63 7.43
CA LEU A 263 22.63 -5.34 6.48
C LEU A 263 23.73 -4.43 5.93
N ARG A 264 23.38 -3.16 5.69
CA ARG A 264 24.31 -2.11 5.25
C ARG A 264 23.99 -0.81 5.99
N ASN A 265 25.03 -0.10 6.38
CA ASN A 265 24.95 1.24 6.98
C ASN A 265 26.15 2.04 6.50
N THR A 266 25.91 2.99 5.60
CA THR A 266 26.93 3.81 4.96
C THR A 266 26.56 5.28 5.12
N HIS A 267 27.54 6.08 5.53
CA HIS A 267 27.39 7.52 5.70
C HIS A 267 28.40 8.23 4.80
N ASP A 268 27.91 9.06 3.89
CA ASP A 268 28.74 9.85 2.97
C ASP A 268 28.25 11.31 2.97
N GLY A 269 28.95 12.15 3.74
CA GLY A 269 28.61 13.56 3.88
C GLY A 269 27.17 13.78 4.40
N PRO A 270 26.28 14.46 3.66
CA PRO A 270 24.91 14.71 4.09
C PRO A 270 23.98 13.50 3.85
N VAL A 271 24.46 12.45 3.19
CA VAL A 271 23.67 11.28 2.81
C VAL A 271 23.94 10.12 3.76
N HIS A 272 22.87 9.53 4.26
CA HIS A 272 22.89 8.33 5.09
C HIS A 272 22.09 7.24 4.38
N ASP A 273 22.77 6.18 3.95
CA ASP A 273 22.15 5.04 3.25
C ASP A 273 22.23 3.78 4.10
N TYR A 274 21.08 3.12 4.26
CA TYR A 274 20.97 1.88 5.02
C TYR A 274 20.23 0.84 4.21
N VAL A 275 20.62 -0.41 4.34
CA VAL A 275 19.80 -1.55 3.94
C VAL A 275 19.50 -2.35 5.19
N ALA A 276 18.23 -2.58 5.48
CA ALA A 276 17.80 -3.33 6.65
C ALA A 276 16.72 -4.35 6.29
N ARG A 277 16.80 -5.53 6.92
CA ARG A 277 15.73 -6.52 6.88
C ARG A 277 14.85 -6.37 8.11
N MET A 278 13.59 -6.05 7.87
CA MET A 278 12.57 -5.80 8.88
C MET A 278 11.68 -7.05 9.02
N HIS A 279 11.52 -7.55 10.23
CA HIS A 279 10.61 -8.65 10.55
C HIS A 279 9.27 -8.08 10.99
N LEU A 280 8.29 -8.11 10.09
CA LEU A 280 7.02 -7.40 10.26
C LEU A 280 6.15 -8.05 11.33
N LYS A 281 5.51 -7.22 12.15
CA LYS A 281 4.52 -7.61 13.15
C LYS A 281 3.14 -7.18 12.64
N LEU A 282 2.56 -7.98 11.75
CA LEU A 282 1.27 -7.67 11.15
C LEU A 282 0.14 -7.76 12.18
N PRO A 283 -0.55 -6.66 12.54
CA PRO A 283 -1.60 -6.68 13.54
C PRO A 283 -2.93 -7.18 12.96
N GLY A 284 -3.74 -7.82 13.81
CA GLY A 284 -5.15 -8.11 13.53
C GLY A 284 -5.38 -8.92 12.25
N VAL A 285 -6.18 -8.37 11.34
CA VAL A 285 -6.57 -9.00 10.06
C VAL A 285 -5.43 -9.07 9.04
N MET A 286 -4.40 -8.23 9.17
CA MET A 286 -3.31 -8.15 8.19
C MET A 286 -2.48 -9.44 8.12
N LYS A 287 -2.44 -10.22 9.19
CA LYS A 287 -1.75 -11.53 9.22
C LYS A 287 -2.39 -12.59 8.32
N PHE A 288 -3.63 -12.34 7.88
CA PHE A 288 -4.39 -13.24 7.01
C PHE A 288 -4.42 -12.76 5.56
N VAL A 289 -3.86 -11.59 5.24
CA VAL A 289 -3.77 -11.14 3.85
C VAL A 289 -2.73 -12.01 3.15
N PRO A 290 -3.14 -12.76 2.10
CA PRO A 290 -2.21 -13.62 1.38
C PRO A 290 -1.08 -12.79 0.77
N ASN A 291 0.11 -13.39 0.67
CA ASN A 291 1.29 -12.81 0.02
C ASN A 291 1.91 -11.58 0.70
N ILE A 292 1.47 -11.15 1.88
CA ILE A 292 2.25 -10.18 2.67
C ILE A 292 3.48 -10.90 3.24
N PRO A 293 4.70 -10.46 2.91
CA PRO A 293 5.90 -11.12 3.41
C PRO A 293 6.04 -10.90 4.91
N LYS A 294 6.46 -11.95 5.65
CA LYS A 294 6.79 -11.83 7.09
C LYS A 294 8.06 -11.00 7.33
N THR A 295 8.90 -10.90 6.31
CA THR A 295 10.15 -10.16 6.32
C THR A 295 10.23 -9.28 5.09
N LEU A 296 10.53 -8.00 5.28
CA LEU A 296 10.71 -7.04 4.20
C LEU A 296 12.14 -6.50 4.25
N THR A 297 12.89 -6.62 3.16
CA THR A 297 14.18 -5.94 3.05
C THR A 297 13.98 -4.59 2.39
N MET A 298 14.45 -3.55 3.05
CA MET A 298 14.27 -2.17 2.62
C MET A 298 15.60 -1.43 2.59
N ARG A 299 15.78 -0.57 1.59
CA ARG A 299 16.81 0.44 1.55
C ARG A 299 16.22 1.79 1.97
N SER A 300 16.90 2.49 2.86
CA SER A 300 16.57 3.83 3.35
C SER A 300 17.70 4.79 3.00
N CYS A 301 17.44 5.77 2.15
CA CYS A 301 18.38 6.85 1.85
C CYS A 301 17.85 8.14 2.46
N VAL A 302 18.62 8.77 3.35
CA VAL A 302 18.28 10.03 4.00
C VAL A 302 19.29 11.08 3.56
N GLU A 303 18.83 12.18 2.99
CA GLU A 303 19.67 13.28 2.57
C GLU A 303 19.24 14.57 3.29
N ARG A 304 20.21 15.24 3.90
CA ARG A 304 20.03 16.51 4.60
C ARG A 304 20.13 17.69 3.66
N ASP A 305 19.49 18.79 4.05
CA ASP A 305 19.42 20.04 3.28
C ASP A 305 18.80 19.86 1.88
N ALA A 306 17.96 18.83 1.74
CA ALA A 306 17.20 18.50 0.54
C ALA A 306 15.69 18.37 0.88
N PRO A 307 14.78 18.83 -0.01
CA PRO A 307 15.06 19.52 -1.27
C PRO A 307 15.51 20.99 -1.10
N LYS A 308 15.55 21.51 0.14
CA LYS A 308 16.01 22.87 0.45
C LYS A 308 16.84 22.88 1.75
N PRO A 309 17.67 23.92 1.99
CA PRO A 309 18.40 24.05 3.25
C PRO A 309 17.47 24.04 4.47
N GLY A 310 17.86 23.31 5.51
CA GLY A 310 17.05 23.14 6.73
C GLY A 310 15.91 22.12 6.63
N SER A 311 15.85 21.33 5.56
CA SER A 311 14.97 20.17 5.45
C SER A 311 15.76 18.88 5.32
N ALA A 312 15.07 17.75 5.30
CA ALA A 312 15.64 16.47 4.94
C ALA A 312 14.64 15.66 4.11
N ILE A 313 15.16 14.87 3.18
CA ILE A 313 14.39 13.90 2.42
C ILE A 313 14.80 12.50 2.85
N ALA A 314 13.83 11.62 3.02
CA ALA A 314 14.05 10.20 3.28
C ALA A 314 13.31 9.37 2.24
N ILE A 315 13.99 8.41 1.63
CA ILE A 315 13.46 7.55 0.58
C ILE A 315 13.61 6.11 1.02
N TRP A 316 12.50 5.39 1.01
CA TRP A 316 12.45 3.97 1.31
C TRP A 316 11.99 3.19 0.11
N THR A 317 12.73 2.14 -0.23
CA THR A 317 12.37 1.20 -1.29
C THR A 317 12.56 -0.22 -0.81
N THR A 318 11.70 -1.15 -1.23
CA THR A 318 12.01 -2.58 -1.13
C THR A 318 13.31 -2.86 -1.91
N TRP A 319 14.16 -3.72 -1.37
CA TRP A 319 15.51 -3.97 -1.88
C TRP A 319 15.81 -5.46 -2.01
N ASP A 320 16.29 -5.86 -3.19
CA ASP A 320 16.87 -7.17 -3.42
C ASP A 320 18.35 -7.12 -3.00
N VAL A 321 18.67 -7.83 -1.91
CA VAL A 321 20.03 -7.86 -1.34
C VAL A 321 21.00 -8.64 -2.23
N GLU A 322 20.52 -9.67 -2.92
CA GLU A 322 21.38 -10.53 -3.74
C GLU A 322 21.78 -9.82 -5.04
N ARG A 323 20.84 -9.08 -5.63
CA ARG A 323 21.06 -8.30 -6.85
C ARG A 323 21.56 -6.88 -6.58
N ASP A 324 21.58 -6.45 -5.32
CA ASP A 324 21.84 -5.08 -4.86
C ASP A 324 21.07 -4.02 -5.70
N CYS A 325 19.77 -4.25 -5.85
CA CYS A 325 18.89 -3.36 -6.63
C CYS A 325 17.53 -3.16 -5.96
N ALA A 326 16.79 -2.14 -6.43
CA ALA A 326 15.41 -1.94 -5.98
C ALA A 326 14.56 -3.14 -6.46
N ASP A 327 13.76 -3.70 -5.55
CA ASP A 327 12.77 -4.70 -5.92
C ASP A 327 11.60 -4.00 -6.63
N VAL A 328 11.21 -4.55 -7.78
CA VAL A 328 10.13 -4.04 -8.64
C VAL A 328 8.94 -5.00 -8.71
N GLY A 329 8.93 -6.06 -7.90
CA GLY A 329 7.84 -7.03 -7.86
C GLY A 329 6.50 -6.43 -7.42
N PRO A 330 5.42 -7.24 -7.47
CA PRO A 330 4.06 -6.80 -7.10
C PRO A 330 3.94 -6.34 -5.64
N ASN A 331 4.87 -6.79 -4.79
CA ASN A 331 4.98 -6.39 -3.38
C ASN A 331 6.03 -5.29 -3.14
N SER A 332 6.56 -4.69 -4.21
CA SER A 332 7.49 -3.58 -4.09
C SER A 332 6.82 -2.39 -3.43
N PHE A 333 7.55 -1.76 -2.52
CA PHE A 333 7.10 -0.62 -1.76
C PHE A 333 8.06 0.53 -2.01
N VAL A 334 7.54 1.70 -2.35
CA VAL A 334 8.32 2.93 -2.47
C VAL A 334 7.63 4.03 -1.69
N ARG A 335 8.39 4.72 -0.86
CA ARG A 335 7.92 5.78 0.02
C ARG A 335 8.94 6.90 0.10
N ILE A 336 8.46 8.13 0.19
CA ILE A 336 9.27 9.31 0.42
C ILE A 336 8.69 10.10 1.57
N ALA A 337 9.57 10.64 2.40
CA ALA A 337 9.22 11.68 3.35
C ALA A 337 10.07 12.92 3.09
N VAL A 338 9.44 14.08 3.22
CA VAL A 338 10.09 15.38 3.35
C VAL A 338 9.82 15.86 4.77
N LEU A 339 10.90 16.20 5.47
CA LEU A 339 10.87 16.70 6.83
C LEU A 339 11.41 18.13 6.81
N GLU A 340 10.61 19.09 7.25
CA GLU A 340 11.00 20.50 7.27
C GLU A 340 10.91 21.05 8.69
N ASP A 341 11.94 21.78 9.13
CA ASP A 341 11.85 22.52 10.38
C ASP A 341 10.77 23.60 10.26
N ALA A 342 9.74 23.51 11.11
CA ALA A 342 8.65 24.48 11.18
C ALA A 342 8.93 25.60 12.20
N GLY A 343 10.09 25.56 12.86
CA GLY A 343 10.43 26.42 13.99
C GLY A 343 9.81 25.94 15.31
N GLY A 344 10.31 26.47 16.42
CA GLY A 344 9.76 26.17 17.75
C GLY A 344 9.91 24.72 18.21
N GLY A 345 10.85 23.96 17.64
CA GLY A 345 11.05 22.54 17.96
C GLY A 345 10.00 21.62 17.34
N VAL A 346 9.39 22.04 16.24
CA VAL A 346 8.35 21.32 15.50
C VAL A 346 8.85 21.01 14.09
N THR A 347 8.51 19.84 13.57
CA THR A 347 8.85 19.41 12.21
C THR A 347 7.58 19.15 11.41
N ASN A 348 7.48 19.73 10.22
CA ASN A 348 6.48 19.34 9.23
C ASN A 348 6.94 18.05 8.55
N PHE A 349 6.08 17.04 8.54
CA PHE A 349 6.32 15.73 7.98
C PHE A 349 5.36 15.49 6.82
N ILE A 350 5.88 15.49 5.60
CA ILE A 350 5.10 15.17 4.40
C ILE A 350 5.58 13.80 3.94
N ASN A 351 4.67 12.84 3.87
CA ASN A 351 4.98 11.49 3.44
C ASN A 351 4.12 11.10 2.25
N VAL A 352 4.74 10.61 1.18
CA VAL A 352 4.05 10.06 0.03
C VAL A 352 4.49 8.62 -0.17
N SER A 353 3.55 7.70 -0.34
CA SER A 353 3.84 6.29 -0.59
C SER A 353 3.00 5.75 -1.72
N ARG A 354 3.63 4.97 -2.61
CA ARG A 354 2.91 4.10 -3.53
C ARG A 354 2.28 2.97 -2.73
N MET A 355 0.97 2.79 -2.87
CA MET A 355 0.26 1.69 -2.24
C MET A 355 0.45 0.42 -3.07
N PRO A 356 0.70 -0.74 -2.44
CA PRO A 356 0.77 -1.99 -3.20
C PRO A 356 -0.57 -2.26 -3.90
N PRO A 357 -0.58 -2.73 -5.16
CA PRO A 357 -1.81 -2.94 -5.94
C PRO A 357 -2.80 -3.88 -5.25
N VAL A 358 -2.25 -4.85 -4.50
CA VAL A 358 -2.99 -5.91 -3.78
C VAL A 358 -3.85 -5.41 -2.63
N PHE A 359 -3.72 -4.15 -2.20
CA PHE A 359 -4.58 -3.61 -1.14
C PHE A 359 -5.90 -3.05 -1.72
N PRO A 360 -7.07 -3.59 -1.32
CA PRO A 360 -8.35 -2.97 -1.61
C PRO A 360 -8.39 -1.55 -1.02
N THR A 361 -8.99 -0.60 -1.74
CA THR A 361 -9.00 0.82 -1.36
C THR A 361 -9.57 1.06 0.04
N TRP A 362 -10.58 0.28 0.45
CA TRP A 362 -11.17 0.39 1.78
C TRP A 362 -10.25 -0.16 2.88
N VAL A 363 -9.53 -1.27 2.63
CA VAL A 363 -8.52 -1.83 3.56
C VAL A 363 -7.38 -0.84 3.73
N ALA A 364 -6.87 -0.31 2.62
CA ALA A 364 -5.86 0.73 2.64
C ALA A 364 -6.36 1.95 3.43
N SER A 365 -7.57 2.46 3.16
CA SER A 365 -8.10 3.60 3.90
C SER A 365 -8.24 3.35 5.40
N LEU A 366 -8.73 2.17 5.81
CA LEU A 366 -8.92 1.82 7.22
C LEU A 366 -7.58 1.59 7.94
N PHE A 367 -6.69 0.81 7.33
CA PHE A 367 -5.36 0.52 7.87
C PHE A 367 -4.53 1.81 7.96
N MET A 368 -4.55 2.64 6.92
CA MET A 368 -3.68 3.81 6.87
C MET A 368 -4.17 4.96 7.75
N SER A 369 -5.49 5.23 7.79
CA SER A 369 -6.04 6.31 8.63
C SER A 369 -5.88 6.05 10.12
N LYS A 370 -6.05 4.80 10.57
CA LYS A 370 -5.91 4.46 11.98
C LYS A 370 -4.51 3.98 12.34
N THR A 371 -3.93 3.04 11.61
CA THR A 371 -2.67 2.41 12.02
C THR A 371 -1.45 3.27 11.75
N ILE A 372 -1.29 3.86 10.54
CA ILE A 372 -0.08 4.66 10.25
C ILE A 372 -0.01 5.91 11.12
N VAL A 373 -1.10 6.69 11.18
CA VAL A 373 -1.12 7.93 11.96
C VAL A 373 -0.90 7.62 13.45
N THR A 374 -1.62 6.63 13.99
CA THR A 374 -1.44 6.21 15.38
C THR A 374 -0.03 5.68 15.62
N ASN A 375 0.56 4.97 14.65
CA ASN A 375 1.93 4.49 14.78
C ASN A 375 2.91 5.66 14.84
N ILE A 376 2.87 6.59 13.88
CA ILE A 376 3.77 7.76 13.86
C ILE A 376 3.65 8.56 15.17
N GLN A 377 2.43 8.77 15.67
CA GLN A 377 2.19 9.46 16.95
C GLN A 377 2.72 8.67 18.15
N SER A 378 2.42 7.37 18.21
CA SER A 378 2.89 6.46 19.27
C SER A 378 4.42 6.39 19.31
N THR A 379 5.06 6.17 18.16
CA THR A 379 6.51 6.17 17.97
C THR A 379 7.11 7.48 18.42
N THR A 380 6.52 8.62 18.03
CA THR A 380 6.97 9.96 18.46
C THR A 380 6.91 10.11 19.98
N ILE A 381 5.82 9.71 20.63
CA ILE A 381 5.67 9.78 22.10
C ILE A 381 6.70 8.87 22.81
N LYS A 382 6.85 7.62 22.34
CA LYS A 382 7.81 6.67 22.91
C LYS A 382 9.25 7.15 22.73
N TYR A 383 9.57 7.69 21.55
CA TYR A 383 10.87 8.25 21.24
C TYR A 383 11.20 9.45 22.17
N LYS A 384 10.27 10.40 22.33
CA LYS A 384 10.44 11.51 23.28
C LYS A 384 10.75 11.04 24.68
N LYS A 385 9.93 10.12 25.19
CA LYS A 385 10.12 9.55 26.53
C LYS A 385 11.49 8.87 26.67
N LEU A 386 11.92 8.15 25.63
CA LEU A 386 13.22 7.48 25.62
C LEU A 386 14.39 8.47 25.63
N LYS A 387 14.30 9.56 24.85
CA LYS A 387 15.36 10.57 24.71
C LYS A 387 15.29 11.70 25.74
N GLY A 388 14.26 11.71 26.60
CA GLY A 388 14.09 12.74 27.64
C GLY A 388 13.65 14.11 27.09
N LEU A 389 12.80 14.11 26.06
CA LEU A 389 12.31 15.30 25.34
C LEU A 389 10.88 15.69 25.69
#